data_AF-A0A7V3BR93-F1
#
_entry.id   AF-A0A7V3BR93-F1
#
_cell.length_a   1.000
_cell.length_b   1.000
_cell.length_c   1.000
_cell.angle_alpha   90.00
_cell.angle_beta   90.00
_cell.angle_gamma   90.00
#
_symmetry.space_group_name_H-M   'P 1'
#
loop_
_entity.id
_entity.type
_entity.pdbx_description
1 polymer ?
#
loop_
_entity_poly.entity_id
_entity_poly.type
_entity_poly.pdbx_seq_one_letter_code
_entity_poly.pdbx_strand_id
1 'polypeptide(L)' 'RSYTGCYALTALPAISIPGGFTSDGLPIGLQLGARPFAEATLLRAAYAYEQATPWHNRRAPAAG' A
#
# COMPACT_ATOMS: atom_id res chain seq x y z
N ARG A 1 8.41 -13.97 -0.03
CA ARG A 1 9.58 -13.17 -0.46
C ARG A 1 9.29 -11.71 -0.10
N SER A 2 9.86 -11.19 0.98
CA SER A 2 9.53 -9.85 1.51
C SER A 2 10.06 -8.76 0.59
N TYR A 3 9.16 -8.04 -0.09
CA TYR A 3 9.49 -6.90 -0.95
C TYR A 3 9.76 -5.59 -0.18
N THR A 4 9.55 -5.59 1.14
CA THR A 4 9.76 -4.45 2.03
C THR A 4 11.25 -4.11 2.28
N GLY A 5 12.18 -5.02 1.94
CA GLY A 5 13.60 -4.88 2.29
C GLY A 5 14.32 -3.67 1.67
N CYS A 6 14.00 -3.28 0.44
CA CYS A 6 14.74 -2.22 -0.26
C CYS A 6 14.45 -0.81 0.27
N TYR A 7 13.25 -0.58 0.81
CA TYR A 7 12.84 0.75 1.30
C TYR A 7 13.32 1.02 2.73
N ALA A 8 13.34 0.01 3.60
CA ALA A 8 13.91 0.15 4.95
C ALA A 8 15.42 0.45 4.91
N LEU A 9 16.13 -0.05 3.89
CA LEU A 9 17.57 0.15 3.72
C LEU A 9 17.95 1.51 3.09
N THR A 10 17.00 2.21 2.47
CA THR A 10 17.28 3.44 1.69
C THR A 10 16.76 4.71 2.38
N ALA A 11 16.16 4.61 3.56
CA ALA A 11 15.47 5.70 4.27
C ALA A 11 14.48 6.47 3.37
N LEU A 12 13.95 5.78 2.35
CA LEU A 12 13.02 6.37 1.40
C LEU A 12 11.60 6.25 1.99
N PRO A 13 10.80 7.33 1.91
CA PRO A 13 9.44 7.29 2.37
C PRO A 13 8.65 6.27 1.54
N ALA A 14 8.06 5.29 2.22
CA ALA A 14 7.24 4.26 1.63
C ALA A 14 5.97 4.04 2.46
N ILE A 15 4.85 3.79 1.79
CA ILE A 15 3.56 3.49 2.41
C ILE A 15 2.97 2.24 1.77
N SER A 16 2.38 1.38 2.60
CA SER A 16 1.65 0.19 2.14
C SER A 16 0.15 0.45 2.28
N ILE A 17 -0.60 0.30 1.19
CA ILE A 17 -2.05 0.50 1.12
C ILE A 17 -2.72 -0.72 0.48
N PRO A 18 -4.01 -1.02 0.79
CA PRO A 18 -4.71 -2.14 0.17
C PRO A 18 -4.93 -1.89 -1.32
N GLY A 19 -4.25 -2.68 -2.16
CA GLY A 19 -4.28 -2.60 -3.62
C GLY A 19 -5.42 -3.39 -4.28
N GLY A 20 -6.24 -4.07 -3.48
CA GLY A 20 -7.38 -4.86 -3.94
C GLY A 20 -7.36 -6.29 -3.43
N PHE A 21 -8.10 -7.16 -4.11
CA PHE A 21 -8.20 -8.59 -3.80
C PHE A 21 -7.96 -9.40 -5.07
N THR A 22 -7.32 -10.56 -4.94
CA THR A 22 -7.26 -11.54 -6.03
C THR A 22 -8.65 -12.11 -6.31
N SER A 23 -8.82 -12.79 -7.46
CA SER A 23 -10.03 -13.57 -7.77
C SER A 23 -10.39 -14.57 -6.69
N ASP A 24 -9.39 -15.07 -5.96
CA ASP A 24 -9.53 -16.02 -4.85
C ASP A 24 -9.78 -15.32 -3.49
N GLY A 25 -10.01 -14.00 -3.49
CA GLY A 25 -10.35 -13.24 -2.29
C GLY A 25 -9.16 -12.93 -1.36
N LEU A 26 -7.91 -13.08 -1.82
CA LEU A 26 -6.73 -12.75 -1.03
C LEU A 26 -6.39 -11.26 -1.13
N PRO A 27 -6.07 -10.57 -0.03
CA PRO A 27 -5.72 -9.16 -0.05
C PRO A 27 -4.38 -8.94 -0.77
N ILE A 28 -4.36 -7.99 -1.70
CA ILE A 28 -3.16 -7.53 -2.40
C ILE A 28 -2.68 -6.24 -1.72
N GLY A 29 -1.44 -6.22 -1.24
CA GLY A 29 -0.81 -5.00 -0.74
C GLY A 29 -0.11 -4.24 -1.86
N LEU A 30 -0.37 -2.93 -1.97
CA LEU A 30 0.33 -2.03 -2.86
C LEU A 30 1.31 -1.18 -2.04
N GLN A 31 2.60 -1.27 -2.36
CA GLN A 31 3.63 -0.44 -1.73
C GLN A 31 4.01 0.73 -2.65
N LEU A 32 3.72 1.94 -2.21
CA LEU A 32 4.13 3.17 -2.88
C LEU A 32 5.43 3.67 -2.24
N GLY A 33 6.41 4.00 -3.07
CA GLY A 33 7.65 4.65 -2.66
C GLY A 33 7.73 6.05 -3.23
N ALA A 34 8.28 6.99 -2.45
CA ALA A 34 8.56 8.34 -2.91
C ALA A 34 10.03 8.71 -2.76
N ARG A 35 10.42 9.80 -3.44
CA ARG A 35 11.73 10.42 -3.30
C ARG A 35 11.93 10.94 -1.86
N PRO A 36 13.18 11.09 -1.38
CA PRO A 36 13.43 11.74 -0.09
C PRO A 36 12.71 13.09 0.00
N PHE A 37 12.13 13.41 1.17
CA PHE A 37 11.40 14.66 1.45
C PHE A 37 10.09 14.86 0.66
N ALA A 38 9.54 13.80 0.06
CA ALA A 38 8.27 13.85 -0.68
C ALA A 38 7.11 13.15 0.05
N GLU A 39 7.15 13.05 1.37
CA GLU A 39 6.17 12.38 2.23
C GLU A 39 4.75 12.95 2.03
N ALA A 40 4.63 14.28 1.91
CA ALA A 40 3.35 14.92 1.64
C ALA A 40 2.74 14.46 0.30
N THR A 41 3.57 14.29 -0.73
CA THR A 41 3.10 13.80 -2.03
C THR A 41 2.72 12.33 -1.96
N LEU A 42 3.51 11.53 -1.22
CA LEU A 42 3.22 10.12 -0.98
C LEU A 42 1.88 9.92 -0.27
N LEU A 43 1.63 10.68 0.80
CA LEU A 43 0.37 10.64 1.54
C LEU A 43 -0.81 11.12 0.69
N ARG A 44 -0.64 12.17 -0.11
CA ARG A 44 -1.69 12.64 -1.03
C ARG A 44 -2.02 11.61 -2.12
N ALA A 45 -1.01 10.93 -2.65
CA ALA A 45 -1.21 9.87 -3.64
C ALA A 45 -1.92 8.65 -3.02
N ALA A 46 -1.50 8.22 -1.82
CA ALA A 46 -2.15 7.15 -1.08
C ALA A 46 -3.61 7.49 -0.75
N TYR A 47 -3.86 8.71 -0.27
CA TYR A 47 -5.22 9.17 0.02
C TYR A 47 -6.10 9.25 -1.24
N ALA A 48 -5.58 9.76 -2.36
CA ALA A 48 -6.31 9.78 -3.62
C ALA A 48 -6.64 8.36 -4.12
N TYR A 49 -5.72 7.42 -3.96
CA TYR A 49 -5.94 6.01 -4.28
C TYR A 49 -7.01 5.38 -3.38
N GLU A 50 -6.99 5.66 -2.08
CA GLU A 50 -8.02 5.20 -1.14
C GLU A 50 -9.40 5.79 -1.45
N GLN A 51 -9.50 7.07 -1.82
CA GLN A 51 -10.77 7.68 -2.21
C GLN A 51 -11.32 7.10 -3.52
N ALA A 52 -10.42 6.78 -4.47
CA ALA A 52 -10.81 6.19 -5.74
C ALA A 52 -11.19 4.69 -5.63
N THR A 53 -10.87 4.04 -4.51
CA THR A 53 -11.07 2.60 -4.37
C THR A 53 -11.74 2.18 -3.06
N PRO A 54 -12.77 1.31 -3.09
CA PRO A 54 -13.43 0.86 -1.87
C PRO A 54 -12.65 -0.22 -1.11
N TRP A 55 -11.40 -0.53 -1.52
CA TRP A 55 -10.61 -1.63 -0.96
C TRP A 55 -10.35 -1.47 0.53
N HIS A 56 -10.21 -0.23 1.00
CA HIS A 56 -10.05 0.11 2.42
C HIS A 56 -11.27 -0.29 3.29
N ASN A 57 -12.46 -0.47 2.70
CA ASN A 57 -13.68 -0.89 3.39
C ASN A 57 -13.88 -2.42 3.38
N ARG A 58 -13.04 -3.16 2.66
CA ARG A 58 -13.12 -4.63 2.60
C ARG A 58 -12.15 -5.21 3.61
N ARG A 59 -12.68 -5.95 4.59
CA ARG A 59 -11.85 -6.78 5.49
C ARG A 59 -11.34 -7.99 4.72
N ALA A 60 -10.07 -8.33 4.96
CA ALA A 60 -9.54 -9.62 4.56
C ALA A 60 -10.44 -10.73 5.12
N PRO A 61 -10.71 -11.81 4.35
CA PRO A 61 -11.31 -13.00 4.93
C PRO A 61 -10.46 -13.40 6.15
N ALA A 62 -11.10 -13.67 7.28
CA ALA A 62 -10.37 -14.19 8.43
C ALA A 62 -9.62 -15.45 7.96
N ALA A 63 -8.30 -15.45 8.12
CA ALA A 63 -7.49 -16.63 7.82
C ALA A 63 -8.02 -17.77 8.71
N GLY A 64 -8.74 -18.71 8.09
CA GLY A 64 -9.16 -19.96 8.71
C GLY A 64 -8.01 -20.94 8.78
#